data_AF-A0A8B9QQP2-F1
#
_entry.id   AF-A0A8B9QQP2-F1
#
_cell.length_a   1.000
_cell.length_b   1.000
_cell.length_c   1.000
_cell.angle_alpha   90.00
_cell.angle_beta   90.00
_cell.angle_gamma   90.00
#
_symmetry.space_group_name_H-M   'P 1'
#
loop_
_entity.id
_entity.type
_entity.pdbx_description
1 polymer ?
#
loop_
_entity_poly.entity_id
_entity_poly.type
_entity_poly.pdbx_seq_one_letter_code
_entity_poly.pdbx_strand_id
1 'polypeptide(L)'
;MSCHQTENVIKKIVCEIGRECASKGQTVSETLVAFMVKAVVLDPRNDFNVDRILTKQDVQNLIQLCVTRLLDTTNPSLDTIKMQVYFDMNYANRGNFNTNKLFNRRS
;
A
#
# COMPACT_ATOMS: atom_id res chain seq x y z
N MET A 1 -3.25 -24.19 9.90
CA MET A 1 -4.21 -23.61 8.93
C MET A 1 -3.43 -22.67 8.04
N SER A 2 -3.37 -22.97 6.74
CA SER A 2 -2.24 -22.68 5.85
C SER A 2 -2.38 -21.36 5.08
N CYS A 3 -1.29 -20.59 5.07
CA CYS A 3 -0.76 -19.62 4.09
C CYS A 3 -1.66 -19.14 2.91
N HIS A 4 -2.41 -20.03 2.26
CA HIS A 4 -3.23 -19.74 1.08
C HIS A 4 -4.52 -18.92 1.35
N GLN A 5 -5.05 -18.92 2.58
CA GLN A 5 -6.23 -18.10 2.89
C GLN A 5 -5.91 -16.60 2.97
N THR A 6 -4.72 -16.24 3.47
CA THR A 6 -4.28 -14.85 3.66
C THR A 6 -3.99 -14.16 2.33
N GLU A 7 -3.45 -14.88 1.34
CA GLU A 7 -3.20 -14.35 -0.01
C GLU A 7 -4.49 -13.86 -0.70
N ASN A 8 -5.60 -14.57 -0.47
CA ASN A 8 -6.91 -14.17 -0.97
C ASN A 8 -7.50 -12.97 -0.22
N VAL A 9 -7.16 -12.79 1.06
CA VAL A 9 -7.63 -11.63 1.84
C VAL A 9 -6.95 -10.35 1.36
N ILE A 10 -5.64 -10.37 1.15
CA ILE A 10 -4.90 -9.18 0.66
C ILE A 10 -5.39 -8.79 -0.74
N LYS A 11 -5.54 -9.76 -1.66
CA LYS A 11 -6.09 -9.48 -3.00
C LYS A 11 -7.49 -8.87 -2.94
N LYS A 12 -8.37 -9.38 -2.06
CA LYS A 12 -9.70 -8.80 -1.85
C LYS A 12 -9.64 -7.37 -1.33
N ILE A 13 -8.77 -7.08 -0.38
CA ILE A 13 -8.57 -5.72 0.16
C ILE A 13 -8.12 -4.77 -0.94
N VAL A 14 -7.12 -5.17 -1.73
CA VAL A 14 -6.61 -4.36 -2.86
C VAL A 14 -7.71 -4.08 -3.88
N CYS A 15 -8.49 -5.09 -4.29
CA CYS A 15 -9.59 -4.90 -5.23
C CYS A 15 -10.74 -4.05 -4.65
N GLU A 16 -11.00 -4.11 -3.34
CA GLU A 16 -12.02 -3.28 -2.68
C GLU A 16 -11.61 -1.81 -2.67
N ILE A 17 -10.36 -1.51 -2.27
CA ILE A 17 -9.83 -0.14 -2.27
C ILE A 17 -9.85 0.44 -3.69
N GLY A 18 -9.42 -0.33 -4.69
CA GLY A 18 -9.46 0.12 -6.08
C GLY A 18 -10.87 0.46 -6.56
N ARG A 19 -11.87 -0.36 -6.21
CA ARG A 19 -13.28 -0.11 -6.52
C ARG A 19 -13.83 1.12 -5.81
N GLU A 20 -13.49 1.32 -4.53
CA GLU A 20 -13.89 2.50 -3.76
C GLU A 20 -13.28 3.80 -4.30
N CYS A 21 -12.01 3.77 -4.72
CA CYS A 21 -11.40 4.92 -5.38
C CYS A 21 -12.08 5.22 -6.72
N ALA A 22 -12.38 4.18 -7.51
CA ALA A 22 -13.06 4.32 -8.79
C ALA A 22 -14.49 4.88 -8.65
N SER A 23 -15.24 4.45 -7.64
CA SER A 23 -16.59 4.99 -7.34
C SER A 23 -16.56 6.45 -6.91
N LYS A 24 -15.42 6.92 -6.38
CA LYS A 24 -15.14 8.30 -6.01
C LYS A 24 -14.45 9.10 -7.13
N GLY A 25 -14.35 8.54 -8.34
CA GLY A 25 -13.86 9.21 -9.55
C GLY A 25 -12.35 9.19 -9.77
N GLN A 26 -11.58 8.42 -8.99
CA GLN A 26 -10.14 8.25 -9.21
C GLN A 26 -9.80 6.78 -9.53
N THR A 27 -9.23 6.57 -10.71
CA THR A 27 -8.69 5.27 -11.10
C THR A 27 -7.27 5.13 -10.54
N VAL A 28 -7.06 4.14 -9.68
CA VAL A 28 -5.76 3.81 -9.08
C VAL A 28 -5.32 2.42 -9.53
N SER A 29 -4.02 2.23 -9.80
CA SER A 29 -3.49 0.92 -10.18
C SER A 29 -3.43 -0.02 -8.97
N GLU A 30 -3.61 -1.32 -9.19
CA GLU A 30 -3.51 -2.33 -8.12
C GLU A 30 -2.16 -2.25 -7.40
N THR A 31 -1.08 -1.98 -8.12
CA THR A 31 0.25 -1.83 -7.54
C THR A 31 0.34 -0.63 -6.60
N LEU A 32 -0.23 0.53 -6.98
CA LEU A 32 -0.27 1.71 -6.11
C LEU A 32 -1.06 1.42 -4.83
N VAL A 33 -2.19 0.73 -4.96
CA VAL A 33 -3.01 0.30 -3.82
C VAL A 33 -2.23 -0.64 -2.90
N ALA A 34 -1.52 -1.62 -3.45
CA ALA A 34 -0.71 -2.55 -2.67
C ALA A 34 0.42 -1.82 -1.90
N PHE A 35 1.08 -0.84 -2.53
CA PHE A 35 2.06 0.01 -1.86
C PHE A 35 1.42 0.85 -0.74
N MET A 36 0.23 1.42 -0.97
CA MET A 36 -0.49 2.19 0.05
C MET A 36 -0.85 1.32 1.25
N VAL A 37 -1.39 0.12 1.03
CA VAL A 37 -1.72 -0.84 2.11
C VAL A 37 -0.47 -1.14 2.93
N LYS A 38 0.67 -1.43 2.27
CA LYS A 38 1.93 -1.69 2.96
C LYS A 38 2.42 -0.47 3.76
N ALA A 39 2.34 0.73 3.19
CA ALA A 39 2.74 1.96 3.85
C ALA A 39 1.87 2.26 5.08
N VAL A 40 0.56 2.05 4.97
CA VAL A 40 -0.39 2.24 6.07
C VAL A 40 -0.16 1.26 7.21
N VAL A 41 0.05 -0.02 6.90
CA VAL A 41 0.30 -1.07 7.90
C VAL A 41 1.65 -0.89 8.61
N LEU A 42 2.67 -0.39 7.90
CA LEU A 42 4.00 -0.18 8.47
C LEU A 42 4.16 1.16 9.21
N ASP A 43 3.21 2.08 9.10
CA ASP A 43 3.25 3.36 9.80
C ASP A 43 2.86 3.16 11.28
N PRO A 44 3.78 3.41 12.23
CA PRO A 44 3.52 3.18 13.66
C PRO A 44 2.41 4.08 14.22
N ARG A 45 2.00 5.12 13.49
CA ARG A 45 0.91 6.03 13.90
C ARG A 45 -0.48 5.45 13.64
N ASN A 46 -0.60 4.43 12.80
CA ASN A 46 -1.88 3.85 12.40
C ASN A 46 -2.31 2.65 13.29
N ASP A 47 -1.48 2.28 14.26
CA ASP A 47 -1.76 1.24 15.28
C ASP A 47 -2.20 -0.13 14.70
N PHE A 48 -1.69 -0.48 13.52
CA PHE A 48 -1.88 -1.82 12.96
C PHE A 48 -0.83 -2.77 13.53
N ASN A 49 -1.28 -3.80 14.24
CA ASN A 49 -0.39 -4.85 14.74
C ASN A 49 -0.19 -5.94 13.67
N VAL A 50 1.00 -5.96 13.06
CA VAL A 50 1.38 -6.91 12.00
C VAL A 50 1.47 -8.35 12.51
N ASP A 51 1.70 -8.54 13.81
CA ASP A 51 1.84 -9.86 14.44
C ASP A 51 0.50 -10.44 14.92
N ARG A 52 -0.60 -9.69 14.78
CA ARG A 52 -1.96 -10.12 15.15
C ARG A 52 -2.81 -10.44 13.93
N ILE A 53 -3.78 -11.33 14.13
CA ILE A 53 -4.81 -11.61 13.13
C ILE A 53 -5.66 -10.35 12.98
N LEU A 54 -5.70 -9.79 11.76
CA LEU A 54 -6.58 -8.66 11.42
C LEU A 54 -8.05 -9.05 11.65
N THR A 55 -8.74 -8.27 12.49
CA THR A 55 -10.18 -8.41 12.67
C THR A 55 -10.93 -7.80 11.49
N LYS A 56 -12.23 -8.11 11.36
CA LYS A 56 -13.07 -7.47 10.33
C LYS A 56 -13.07 -5.94 10.45
N GLN A 57 -13.00 -5.41 11.68
CA GLN A 57 -12.96 -3.98 11.93
C GLN A 57 -11.64 -3.37 11.48
N ASP A 58 -10.51 -4.05 11.74
CA ASP A 58 -9.20 -3.60 11.28
C ASP A 58 -9.12 -3.55 9.76
N VAL A 59 -9.72 -4.53 9.07
CA VAL A 59 -9.81 -4.54 7.61
C VAL A 59 -10.62 -3.36 7.07
N GLN A 60 -11.75 -3.04 7.69
CA GLN A 60 -12.56 -1.88 7.30
C GLN A 60 -11.81 -0.56 7.53
N ASN A 61 -11.16 -0.41 8.69
CA ASN A 61 -10.34 0.75 9.00
C ASN A 61 -9.18 0.90 8.01
N LEU A 62 -8.52 -0.21 7.65
CA LEU A 62 -7.44 -0.23 6.67
C LEU A 62 -7.92 0.23 5.29
N ILE A 63 -9.07 -0.26 4.81
CA ILE A 63 -9.66 0.14 3.53
C ILE A 63 -9.96 1.64 3.56
N GLN A 64 -10.68 2.11 4.58
CA GLN A 64 -11.07 3.53 4.68
C GLN A 64 -9.85 4.45 4.73
N LEU A 65 -8.82 4.10 5.49
CA LEU A 65 -7.60 4.89 5.60
C LEU A 65 -6.83 4.91 4.26
N CYS A 66 -6.71 3.77 3.58
CA CYS A 66 -6.08 3.69 2.27
C CYS A 66 -6.83 4.53 1.22
N VAL A 67 -8.16 4.42 1.15
CA VAL A 67 -8.99 5.21 0.23
C VAL A 67 -8.87 6.70 0.54
N THR A 68 -8.93 7.08 1.81
CA THR A 68 -8.77 8.49 2.22
C THR A 68 -7.41 9.04 1.79
N ARG A 69 -6.33 8.28 2.03
CA ARG A 69 -4.98 8.68 1.61
C ARG A 69 -4.82 8.73 0.09
N LEU A 70 -5.39 7.78 -0.64
CA LEU A 70 -5.30 7.76 -2.11
C LEU A 70 -6.03 8.93 -2.76
N LEU A 71 -7.14 9.36 -2.18
CA LEU A 71 -7.95 10.48 -2.67
C LEU A 71 -7.47 11.84 -2.15
N ASP A 72 -6.66 11.86 -1.10
CA ASP A 72 -6.08 13.08 -0.55
C ASP A 72 -5.00 13.65 -1.49
N THR A 73 -5.41 14.60 -2.33
CA THR A 73 -4.52 15.36 -3.22
C THR A 73 -3.84 16.54 -2.53
N THR A 74 -4.08 16.76 -1.23
CA THR A 74 -3.52 17.89 -0.49
C THR A 74 -2.21 17.56 0.21
N ASN A 75 -1.77 16.30 0.16
CA ASN A 75 -0.55 15.85 0.80
C ASN A 75 0.62 15.77 -0.19
N PRO A 76 1.55 16.75 -0.22
CA PRO A 76 2.64 16.78 -1.20
C PRO A 76 3.60 15.59 -1.09
N SER A 77 3.61 14.88 0.05
CA SER A 77 4.38 13.64 0.23
C SER A 77 3.87 12.48 -0.64
N LEU A 78 2.57 12.47 -0.97
CA LEU A 78 1.96 11.46 -1.83
C LEU A 78 2.39 11.62 -3.28
N ASP A 79 2.60 12.85 -3.75
CA ASP A 79 3.14 13.12 -5.08
C ASP A 79 4.60 12.68 -5.20
N THR A 80 5.38 12.80 -4.12
CA THR A 80 6.76 12.27 -4.10
C THR A 80 6.78 10.74 -4.18
N ILE A 81 5.86 10.06 -3.49
CA ILE A 81 5.71 8.60 -3.55
C ILE A 81 5.21 8.15 -4.92
N LYS A 82 4.23 8.85 -5.52
CA LYS A 82 3.76 8.59 -6.89
C LYS A 82 4.88 8.74 -7.91
N MET A 83 5.72 9.77 -7.79
CA MET A 83 6.91 9.94 -8.64
C MET A 83 7.92 8.81 -8.46
N GLN A 84 8.18 8.36 -7.23
CA GLN A 84 9.10 7.25 -6.98
C GLN A 84 8.57 5.93 -7.56
N VAL A 85 7.29 5.62 -7.38
CA VAL A 85 6.66 4.41 -7.95
C VAL A 85 6.63 4.48 -9.48
N TYR A 86 6.34 5.65 -10.06
CA TYR A 86 6.40 5.86 -11.51
C TYR A 86 7.83 5.63 -12.03
N PHE A 87 8.84 6.17 -11.36
CA PHE A 87 10.23 5.96 -11.73
C PHE A 87 10.62 4.48 -11.64
N ASP A 88 10.27 3.82 -10.54
CA ASP A 88 10.60 2.41 -10.34
C ASP A 88 9.89 1.52 -11.37
N MET A 89 8.63 1.78 -11.70
CA MET A 89 7.90 1.03 -12.74
C MET A 89 8.45 1.24 -14.15
N ASN A 90 8.84 2.47 -14.50
CA ASN A 90 9.20 2.81 -15.88
C ASN A 90 10.70 2.73 -16.17
N TYR A 91 11.55 2.82 -15.14
CA TYR A 91 13.01 2.90 -15.29
C TYR A 91 13.80 1.86 -14.49
N ALA A 92 13.28 1.25 -13.42
CA ALA A 92 14.06 0.28 -12.63
C ALA A 92 14.26 -1.08 -13.32
N ASN A 93 13.45 -1.43 -14.33
CA ASN A 93 13.62 -2.70 -15.06
C ASN A 93 14.78 -2.70 -16.08
N ARG A 94 15.61 -1.64 -16.12
CA ARG A 94 16.84 -1.59 -16.96
C ARG A 94 18.15 -1.84 -16.20
N GLY A 95 18.11 -2.02 -14.88
CA GLY A 95 19.32 -2.20 -14.08
C GLY A 95 19.14 -3.23 -12.98
N ASN A 96 19.46 -4.48 -13.28
CA ASN A 96 19.75 -5.51 -12.29
C ASN A 96 20.72 -4.98 -11.21
N PHE A 97 20.26 -4.49 -10.06
CA PHE A 97 21.12 -4.24 -8.89
C PHE A 97 20.35 -4.40 -7.58
N ASN A 98 20.25 -5.67 -7.15
CA ASN A 98 20.36 -6.17 -5.77
C ASN A 98 20.04 -5.16 -4.63
N THR A 99 18.76 -4.90 -4.35
CA THR A 99 18.33 -4.05 -3.22
C THR A 99 18.25 -4.85 -1.92
N ASN A 100 19.42 -5.19 -1.36
CA ASN A 100 19.55 -5.66 0.03
C ASN A 100 20.43 -4.70 0.87
N LYS A 101 20.43 -3.40 0.52
CA LYS A 101 21.31 -2.39 1.18
C LYS A 101 20.71 -1.02 1.47
N LEU A 102 19.41 -0.79 1.34
CA LEU A 102 18.82 0.52 1.67
C LEU A 102 18.22 0.63 3.08
N PHE A 103 18.28 -0.43 3.89
CA PHE A 103 17.78 -0.40 5.28
C PHE A 103 18.86 -0.62 6.35
N ASN A 104 20.11 -0.24 6.07
CA ASN A 104 21.15 -0.20 7.10
C ASN A 104 22.19 0.92 6.86
N ARG A 105 21.73 2.17 6.95
CA ARG A 105 22.59 3.33 7.22
C ARG A 105 21.88 4.31 8.17
N ARG A 106 21.61 3.83 9.38
CA ARG A 106 21.56 4.65 10.60
C ARG A 106 22.05 3.80 11.77
N SER A 107 23.37 3.72 11.91
CA SER A 107 24.08 3.98 13.16
C SER A 107 25.56 4.11 12.89
#